data_AF-A0A812UA75-F1
#
_entry.id   AF-A0A812UA75-F1
#
_cell.length_a   1.000
_cell.length_b   1.000
_cell.length_c   1.000
_cell.angle_alpha   90.00
_cell.angle_beta   90.00
_cell.angle_gamma   90.00
#
_symmetry.space_group_name_H-M   'P 1'
#
loop_
_entity.id
_entity.type
_entity.pdbx_description
1 polymer ?
#
loop_
_entity_poly.entity_id
_entity_poly.type
_entity_poly.pdbx_seq_one_letter_code
_entity_poly.pdbx_strand_id
1 'polypeptide(L)'
;MAEVTIEVSLASGRSVLVPAGINSTVLDLKMAAQEALGAPFLQLLAEGGGILDPALPLAMAGLRDGDRLIGVVRPPSMLATKFSFCLWWLGGGVLTWGHRDAEVGCLRESLQQVLHVRSSWETFTATLLDGRIITWGGFPGFGGADFQEKLRSAIQVQEADVAVAAILADGSVIAAGDEEKGGDCSEVQDQLQEVQELWATGGAFAALLRDERIVTWGDPGCGATSEVLRNVKQVKATGGAFAFLLAGGAVIAQGDPEYGGDCAAVQDRLQNVQQLAATDKSFAAVLSDNSIVTWGSLPDDTNEVPAMLSQQVKSMCSTGGAFAALQMDGSIIAWGSPKCGGDSSNVQEQLRNVEEVCGTDRAFATLLTDGRVVTWGDPEWGGDSRHVQEQLVHVQQLKATLGAFAALTADGALVAWGKPHYGGDCTAIEDEVKKL
;
A
#
# COMPACT_ATOMS: atom_id res chain seq x y z
N MET A 1 -48.24 -7.19 -10.07
CA MET A 1 -47.36 -6.20 -9.43
C MET A 1 -46.93 -5.23 -10.51
N ALA A 2 -46.90 -3.92 -10.24
CA ALA A 2 -46.44 -2.97 -11.25
C ALA A 2 -44.94 -3.17 -11.47
N GLU A 3 -44.58 -3.51 -12.70
CA GLU A 3 -43.23 -3.81 -13.15
C GLU A 3 -42.82 -2.72 -14.14
N VAL A 4 -41.58 -2.28 -14.07
CA VAL A 4 -41.00 -1.28 -14.98
C VAL A 4 -39.79 -1.88 -15.66
N THR A 5 -39.61 -1.54 -16.93
CA THR A 5 -38.45 -1.93 -17.72
C THR A 5 -37.56 -0.72 -17.88
N ILE A 6 -36.34 -0.78 -17.34
CA ILE A 6 -35.37 0.32 -17.42
C ILE A 6 -34.25 -0.08 -18.39
N GLU A 7 -33.90 0.83 -19.30
CA GLU A 7 -32.77 0.64 -20.21
C GLU A 7 -31.49 1.16 -19.55
N VAL A 8 -30.50 0.29 -19.33
CA VAL A 8 -29.18 0.67 -18.82
C VAL A 8 -28.16 0.57 -19.95
N SER A 9 -27.50 1.67 -20.27
CA SER A 9 -26.53 1.76 -21.37
C SER A 9 -25.13 2.15 -20.90
N LEU A 10 -24.12 1.38 -21.28
CA LEU A 10 -22.71 1.70 -21.06
C LEU A 10 -22.19 2.66 -22.13
N ALA A 11 -21.15 3.43 -21.79
CA ALA A 11 -20.44 4.27 -22.75
C ALA A 11 -19.81 3.49 -23.92
N SER A 12 -19.60 2.17 -23.76
CA SER A 12 -19.15 1.28 -24.83
C SER A 12 -20.22 0.98 -25.89
N GLY A 13 -21.46 1.42 -25.69
CA GLY A 13 -22.60 1.16 -26.57
C GLY A 13 -23.34 -0.15 -26.26
N ARG A 14 -22.89 -0.93 -25.26
CA ARG A 14 -23.64 -2.09 -24.75
C ARG A 14 -24.81 -1.61 -23.89
N SER A 15 -26.01 -2.12 -24.14
CA SER A 15 -27.19 -1.82 -23.32
C SER A 15 -27.97 -3.08 -22.96
N VAL A 16 -28.74 -2.99 -21.89
CA VAL A 16 -29.64 -4.05 -21.44
C VAL A 16 -30.96 -3.45 -20.94
N LEU A 17 -32.04 -4.18 -21.15
CA LEU A 17 -33.35 -3.90 -20.56
C LEU A 17 -33.49 -4.72 -19.28
N VAL A 18 -33.60 -4.04 -18.15
CA VAL A 18 -33.73 -4.69 -16.84
C VAL A 18 -35.18 -4.54 -16.37
N PRO A 19 -35.96 -5.64 -16.31
CA PRO A 19 -37.26 -5.63 -15.66
C PRO A 19 -37.07 -5.56 -14.14
N ALA A 20 -37.77 -4.65 -13.48
CA ALA A 20 -37.72 -4.48 -12.04
C ALA A 20 -39.10 -4.13 -11.47
N GLY A 21 -39.37 -4.59 -10.24
CA GLY A 21 -40.58 -4.18 -9.53
C GLY A 21 -40.49 -2.70 -9.13
N ILE A 22 -41.59 -1.96 -9.18
CA ILE A 22 -41.58 -0.52 -8.82
C ILE A 22 -41.19 -0.24 -7.36
N ASN A 23 -41.31 -1.26 -6.49
CA ASN A 23 -40.91 -1.23 -5.08
C ASN A 23 -39.49 -1.77 -4.85
N SER A 24 -38.83 -2.31 -5.88
CA SER A 24 -37.42 -2.66 -5.81
C SER A 24 -36.59 -1.40 -5.60
N THR A 25 -35.42 -1.55 -5.00
CA THR A 25 -34.49 -0.44 -4.78
C THR A 25 -33.67 -0.16 -6.04
N VAL A 26 -33.08 1.03 -6.11
CA VAL A 26 -32.07 1.35 -7.13
C VAL A 26 -30.87 0.39 -7.04
N LEU A 27 -30.52 -0.09 -5.83
CA LEU A 27 -29.50 -1.12 -5.65
C LEU A 27 -29.87 -2.44 -6.33
N ASP A 28 -31.11 -2.91 -6.20
CA ASP A 28 -31.57 -4.13 -6.86
C ASP A 28 -31.48 -4.01 -8.40
N LEU A 29 -31.90 -2.85 -8.93
CA LEU A 29 -31.79 -2.55 -10.37
C LEU A 29 -30.32 -2.54 -10.82
N LYS A 30 -29.44 -1.92 -10.03
CA LYS A 30 -28.00 -1.91 -10.28
C LYS A 30 -27.45 -3.33 -10.33
N MET A 31 -27.74 -4.16 -9.34
CA MET A 31 -27.24 -5.54 -9.28
C MET A 31 -27.69 -6.37 -10.50
N ALA A 32 -28.96 -6.27 -10.89
CA ALA A 32 -29.47 -6.95 -12.07
C ALA A 32 -28.82 -6.43 -13.37
N ALA A 33 -28.57 -5.11 -13.47
CA ALA A 33 -27.85 -4.53 -14.60
C ALA A 33 -26.38 -4.99 -14.66
N GLN A 34 -25.70 -5.09 -13.52
CA GLN A 34 -24.31 -5.57 -13.42
C GLN A 34 -24.17 -6.99 -13.96
N GLU A 35 -25.04 -7.89 -13.50
CA GLU A 35 -25.04 -9.28 -13.92
C GLU A 35 -25.31 -9.40 -15.42
N ALA A 36 -26.34 -8.72 -15.92
CA ALA A 36 -26.74 -8.82 -17.32
C ALA A 36 -25.74 -8.17 -18.28
N LEU A 37 -25.01 -7.13 -17.84
CA LEU A 37 -23.95 -6.49 -18.61
C LEU A 37 -22.57 -7.15 -18.41
N GLY A 38 -22.41 -8.05 -17.44
CA GLY A 38 -21.08 -8.54 -17.04
C GLY A 38 -20.13 -7.37 -16.73
N ALA A 39 -20.66 -6.36 -16.04
CA ALA A 39 -19.99 -5.09 -15.77
C ALA A 39 -19.92 -4.87 -14.26
N PRO A 40 -18.93 -5.46 -13.56
CA PRO A 40 -18.75 -5.23 -12.13
C PRO A 40 -18.47 -3.75 -11.86
N PHE A 41 -18.80 -3.26 -10.66
CA PHE A 41 -18.55 -1.87 -10.26
C PHE A 41 -19.34 -0.84 -11.08
N LEU A 42 -20.58 -1.16 -11.44
CA LEU A 42 -21.45 -0.34 -12.27
C LEU A 42 -22.11 0.76 -11.44
N GLN A 43 -21.81 2.00 -11.74
CA GLN A 43 -22.55 3.14 -11.21
C GLN A 43 -23.68 3.53 -12.17
N LEU A 44 -24.91 3.57 -11.66
CA LEU A 44 -26.07 4.05 -12.40
C LEU A 44 -26.23 5.56 -12.24
N LEU A 45 -26.33 6.25 -13.37
CA LEU A 45 -26.60 7.67 -13.46
C LEU A 45 -27.91 7.89 -14.22
N ALA A 46 -28.69 8.88 -13.79
CA ALA A 46 -29.80 9.39 -14.59
C ALA A 46 -29.28 9.99 -15.92
N GLU A 47 -30.15 10.14 -16.92
CA GLU A 47 -29.78 10.71 -18.23
C GLU A 47 -29.15 12.11 -18.13
N GLY A 48 -29.47 12.88 -17.09
CA GLY A 48 -28.86 14.17 -16.77
C GLY A 48 -27.51 14.11 -16.02
N GLY A 49 -26.97 12.91 -15.78
CA GLY A 49 -25.71 12.70 -15.05
C GLY A 49 -25.82 12.70 -13.52
N GLY A 50 -27.03 12.76 -12.96
CA GLY A 50 -27.26 12.69 -11.52
C GLY A 50 -27.03 11.28 -10.96
N ILE A 51 -26.34 11.18 -9.83
CA ILE A 51 -26.20 9.91 -9.09
C ILE A 51 -27.54 9.60 -8.41
N LEU A 52 -28.02 8.38 -8.60
CA LEU A 52 -29.24 7.89 -7.94
C LEU A 52 -28.89 7.34 -6.55
N ASP A 53 -29.74 7.63 -5.56
CA ASP A 53 -29.60 7.07 -4.22
C ASP A 53 -29.94 5.57 -4.25
N PRO A 54 -28.98 4.67 -3.92
CA PRO A 54 -29.17 3.23 -4.01
C PRO A 54 -30.25 2.69 -3.07
N ALA A 55 -30.55 3.38 -1.96
CA ALA A 55 -31.52 2.93 -0.97
C ALA A 55 -32.97 3.30 -1.35
N LEU A 56 -33.18 4.20 -2.31
CA LEU A 56 -34.52 4.61 -2.70
C LEU A 56 -35.22 3.54 -3.54
N PRO A 57 -36.52 3.28 -3.30
CA PRO A 57 -37.36 2.55 -4.25
C PRO A 57 -37.37 3.24 -5.62
N LEU A 58 -37.46 2.48 -6.71
CA LEU A 58 -37.48 3.02 -8.08
C LEU A 58 -38.55 4.12 -8.25
N ALA A 59 -39.73 3.92 -7.67
CA ALA A 59 -40.81 4.91 -7.66
C ALA A 59 -40.41 6.26 -7.05
N MET A 60 -39.66 6.24 -5.94
CA MET A 60 -39.22 7.42 -5.22
C MET A 60 -37.97 8.06 -5.84
N ALA A 61 -37.14 7.26 -6.51
CA ALA A 61 -36.05 7.73 -7.35
C ALA A 61 -36.56 8.42 -8.64
N GLY A 62 -37.87 8.37 -8.92
CA GLY A 62 -38.49 9.01 -10.07
C GLY A 62 -38.40 8.20 -11.35
N LEU A 63 -37.98 6.93 -11.27
CA LEU A 63 -37.79 6.05 -12.42
C LEU A 63 -39.12 5.45 -12.89
N ARG A 64 -39.33 5.45 -14.21
CA ARG A 64 -40.54 5.01 -14.90
C ARG A 64 -40.20 4.00 -15.99
N ASP A 65 -41.22 3.27 -16.42
CA ASP A 65 -41.10 2.34 -17.54
C ASP A 65 -40.59 3.04 -18.81
N GLY A 66 -39.54 2.50 -19.41
CA GLY A 66 -38.86 3.05 -20.58
C GLY A 66 -37.79 4.10 -20.28
N ASP A 67 -37.53 4.42 -19.01
CA ASP A 67 -36.46 5.36 -18.66
C ASP A 67 -35.08 4.79 -19.02
N ARG A 68 -34.16 5.71 -19.31
CA ARG A 68 -32.79 5.41 -19.70
C ARG A 68 -31.80 5.85 -18.64
N LEU A 69 -30.94 4.93 -18.24
CA LEU A 69 -29.84 5.16 -17.32
C LEU A 69 -28.51 4.97 -18.02
N ILE A 70 -27.54 5.79 -17.62
CA ILE A 70 -26.16 5.69 -18.06
C ILE A 70 -25.41 4.86 -17.02
N GLY A 71 -24.86 3.74 -17.46
CA GLY A 71 -23.99 2.90 -16.66
C GLY A 71 -22.52 3.29 -16.84
N VAL A 72 -21.83 3.61 -15.74
CA VAL A 72 -20.40 3.92 -15.74
C VAL A 72 -19.68 2.92 -14.86
N VAL A 73 -18.76 2.15 -15.43
CA VAL A 73 -17.91 1.22 -14.67
C VAL A 73 -16.75 1.97 -14.04
N ARG A 74 -16.64 1.91 -12.72
CA ARG A 74 -15.54 2.53 -11.96
C ARG A 74 -14.99 1.53 -10.94
N PRO A 75 -13.92 0.80 -11.29
CA PRO A 75 -13.33 -0.16 -10.36
C PRO A 75 -12.89 0.52 -9.07
N PRO A 76 -13.09 -0.11 -7.91
CA PRO A 76 -12.57 0.39 -6.65
C PRO A 76 -11.04 0.30 -6.63
N SER A 77 -10.43 1.11 -5.79
CA SER A 77 -8.99 1.11 -5.54
C SER A 77 -8.68 0.46 -4.19
N MET A 78 -7.64 -0.37 -4.17
CA MET A 78 -7.18 -1.08 -2.98
C MET A 78 -5.91 -0.44 -2.42
N LEU A 79 -5.92 -0.24 -1.10
CA LEU A 79 -4.82 0.27 -0.30
C LEU A 79 -4.50 -0.73 0.81
N ALA A 80 -3.27 -0.68 1.32
CA ALA A 80 -2.85 -1.47 2.45
C ALA A 80 -2.10 -0.59 3.46
N THR A 81 -2.26 -0.93 4.73
CA THR A 81 -1.40 -0.55 5.86
C THR A 81 -0.56 -1.76 6.25
N LYS A 82 0.19 -1.65 7.34
CA LYS A 82 0.96 -2.74 7.96
C LYS A 82 0.08 -3.93 8.36
N PHE A 83 -1.18 -3.70 8.75
CA PHE A 83 -2.06 -4.74 9.31
C PHE A 83 -3.38 -4.92 8.58
N SER A 84 -3.78 -3.94 7.76
CA SER A 84 -5.13 -3.84 7.21
C SER A 84 -5.12 -3.52 5.73
N PHE A 85 -6.18 -3.92 5.06
CA PHE A 85 -6.49 -3.48 3.70
C PHE A 85 -7.70 -2.54 3.71
N CYS A 86 -7.78 -1.70 2.68
CA CYS A 86 -8.92 -0.82 2.42
C CYS A 86 -9.27 -0.87 0.93
N LEU A 87 -10.54 -1.10 0.63
CA LEU A 87 -11.12 -0.97 -0.70
C LEU A 87 -12.00 0.29 -0.72
N TRP A 88 -11.80 1.19 -1.68
CA TRP A 88 -12.58 2.43 -1.78
C TRP A 88 -12.97 2.76 -3.22
N TRP A 89 -14.06 3.51 -3.42
CA TRP A 89 -14.50 3.93 -4.74
C TRP A 89 -15.04 5.36 -4.77
N LEU A 90 -14.82 6.04 -5.90
CA LEU A 90 -15.10 7.47 -6.07
C LEU A 90 -16.61 7.77 -5.97
N GLY A 91 -16.98 8.69 -5.10
CA GLY A 91 -18.38 9.05 -4.82
C GLY A 91 -19.12 8.01 -3.97
N GLY A 92 -18.45 6.93 -3.61
CA GLY A 92 -18.95 5.84 -2.79
C GLY A 92 -18.37 5.86 -1.38
N GLY A 93 -18.06 4.67 -0.86
CA GLY A 93 -17.49 4.50 0.46
C GLY A 93 -16.23 3.67 0.54
N VAL A 94 -16.00 3.10 1.72
CA VAL A 94 -14.80 2.30 2.04
C VAL A 94 -15.18 1.00 2.73
N LEU A 95 -14.46 -0.07 2.40
CA LEU A 95 -14.49 -1.35 3.11
C LEU A 95 -13.08 -1.62 3.62
N THR A 96 -12.95 -1.99 4.90
CA THR A 96 -11.66 -2.32 5.51
C THR A 96 -11.68 -3.67 6.19
N TRP A 97 -10.56 -4.41 6.12
CA TRP A 97 -10.38 -5.71 6.75
C TRP A 97 -8.92 -5.93 7.18
N GLY A 98 -8.69 -6.87 8.10
CA GLY A 98 -7.37 -7.15 8.70
C GLY A 98 -7.06 -6.26 9.90
N HIS A 99 -7.25 -6.74 11.13
CA HIS A 99 -6.71 -6.17 12.38
C HIS A 99 -6.90 -7.19 13.53
N ARG A 100 -6.07 -7.11 14.58
CA ARG A 100 -6.06 -8.01 15.74
C ARG A 100 -7.28 -7.82 16.66
N ASP A 101 -7.75 -6.58 16.79
CA ASP A 101 -8.89 -6.22 17.60
C ASP A 101 -10.09 -5.90 16.71
N ALA A 102 -11.08 -6.79 16.72
CA ALA A 102 -12.38 -6.61 16.08
C ALA A 102 -13.17 -5.39 16.61
N GLU A 103 -12.61 -4.59 17.52
CA GLU A 103 -13.22 -3.39 18.11
C GLU A 103 -12.87 -2.07 17.40
N VAL A 104 -11.82 -2.01 16.56
CA VAL A 104 -11.52 -0.82 15.74
C VAL A 104 -12.02 -0.99 14.31
N GLY A 105 -13.33 -1.21 14.18
CA GLY A 105 -14.13 -0.80 13.02
C GLY A 105 -14.06 -1.65 11.75
N CYS A 106 -14.63 -2.86 11.80
CA CYS A 106 -15.29 -3.46 10.63
C CYS A 106 -16.39 -2.51 10.10
N LEU A 107 -16.48 -2.36 8.77
CA LEU A 107 -17.60 -1.72 8.06
C LEU A 107 -18.00 -0.31 8.54
N ARG A 108 -17.47 0.72 7.88
CA ARG A 108 -18.09 2.06 7.91
C ARG A 108 -18.97 2.24 6.68
N GLU A 109 -20.16 1.65 6.71
CA GLU A 109 -21.26 1.97 5.78
C GLU A 109 -21.57 3.48 5.73
N SER A 110 -21.07 4.25 6.70
CA SER A 110 -21.33 5.68 6.90
C SER A 110 -20.38 6.64 6.18
N LEU A 111 -19.31 6.16 5.54
CA LEU A 111 -18.45 7.02 4.71
C LEU A 111 -19.00 7.04 3.29
N GLN A 112 -20.09 7.77 3.05
CA GLN A 112 -20.54 8.05 1.70
C GLN A 112 -19.81 9.28 1.14
N GLN A 113 -19.72 9.39 -0.18
CA GLN A 113 -19.13 10.53 -0.89
C GLN A 113 -17.62 10.67 -0.70
N VAL A 114 -16.90 9.55 -0.69
CA VAL A 114 -15.44 9.54 -0.65
C VAL A 114 -14.86 10.10 -1.95
N LEU A 115 -14.02 11.12 -1.84
CA LEU A 115 -13.27 11.70 -2.97
C LEU A 115 -11.95 10.96 -3.19
N HIS A 116 -11.22 10.69 -2.10
CA HIS A 116 -9.94 9.97 -2.13
C HIS A 116 -9.61 9.38 -0.76
N VAL A 117 -8.88 8.25 -0.74
CA VAL A 117 -8.33 7.64 0.48
C VAL A 117 -6.82 7.50 0.36
N ARG A 118 -6.10 7.77 1.46
CA ARG A 118 -4.68 7.53 1.61
C ARG A 118 -4.46 6.49 2.71
N SER A 119 -3.42 5.69 2.57
CA SER A 119 -2.89 4.88 3.68
C SER A 119 -1.60 5.49 4.20
N SER A 120 -1.42 5.40 5.52
CA SER A 120 -0.14 5.53 6.21
C SER A 120 0.29 4.15 6.72
N TRP A 121 1.19 4.11 7.70
CA TRP A 121 1.73 2.85 8.21
C TRP A 121 0.68 1.99 8.92
N GLU A 122 -0.15 2.55 9.79
CA GLU A 122 -1.24 1.81 10.47
C GLU A 122 -2.65 2.40 10.23
N THR A 123 -2.75 3.56 9.58
CA THR A 123 -4.04 4.27 9.41
C THR A 123 -4.42 4.51 7.96
N PHE A 124 -5.71 4.74 7.75
CA PHE A 124 -6.29 5.25 6.52
C PHE A 124 -6.90 6.62 6.78
N THR A 125 -6.80 7.51 5.80
CA THR A 125 -7.41 8.85 5.82
C THR A 125 -8.23 9.05 4.55
N ALA A 126 -9.52 9.30 4.69
CA ALA A 126 -10.43 9.66 3.61
C ALA A 126 -10.70 11.17 3.59
N THR A 127 -10.72 11.75 2.40
CA THR A 127 -11.31 13.06 2.14
C THR A 127 -12.67 12.86 1.47
N LEU A 128 -13.70 13.48 2.00
CA LEU A 128 -15.05 13.44 1.46
C LEU A 128 -15.30 14.61 0.47
N LEU A 129 -16.33 14.49 -0.37
CA LEU A 129 -16.72 15.52 -1.34
C LEU A 129 -17.10 16.86 -0.70
N ASP A 130 -17.54 16.85 0.56
CA ASP A 130 -17.86 18.06 1.34
C ASP A 130 -16.64 18.71 2.03
N GLY A 131 -15.44 18.16 1.80
CA GLY A 131 -14.18 18.66 2.36
C GLY A 131 -13.85 18.13 3.75
N ARG A 132 -14.69 17.31 4.38
CA ARG A 132 -14.34 16.66 5.66
C ARG A 132 -13.25 15.61 5.46
N ILE A 133 -12.37 15.49 6.46
CA ILE A 133 -11.31 14.49 6.53
C ILE A 133 -11.61 13.53 7.69
N ILE A 134 -11.53 12.23 7.43
CA ILE A 134 -11.78 11.19 8.42
C ILE A 134 -10.60 10.21 8.41
N THR A 135 -10.00 10.00 9.57
CA THR A 135 -8.91 9.03 9.77
C THR A 135 -9.40 7.86 10.62
N TRP A 136 -8.96 6.63 10.30
CA TRP A 136 -9.26 5.42 11.05
C TRP A 136 -8.12 4.40 10.90
N GLY A 137 -8.07 3.40 11.79
CA GLY A 137 -6.97 2.44 11.88
C GLY A 137 -6.28 2.49 13.24
N GLY A 138 -5.35 1.58 13.47
CA GLY A 138 -4.61 1.46 14.72
C GLY A 138 -3.65 2.63 14.89
N PHE A 139 -3.72 3.30 16.04
CA PHE A 139 -2.69 4.21 16.51
C PHE A 139 -2.61 3.95 18.01
N PRO A 140 -1.52 3.36 18.53
CA PRO A 140 -1.42 3.14 19.96
C PRO A 140 -1.20 4.47 20.67
N GLY A 141 -2.28 5.17 21.04
CA GLY A 141 -2.36 6.12 22.17
C GLY A 141 -1.35 7.28 22.27
N PHE A 142 -0.46 7.52 21.30
CA PHE A 142 0.57 8.54 21.41
C PHE A 142 -0.01 9.96 21.27
N GLY A 143 0.50 10.88 22.08
CA GLY A 143 0.27 12.33 21.96
C GLY A 143 -1.04 12.89 22.52
N GLY A 144 -1.93 12.06 23.07
CA GLY A 144 -3.19 12.53 23.66
C GLY A 144 -4.13 13.21 22.65
N ALA A 145 -5.20 13.85 23.14
CA ALA A 145 -6.25 14.42 22.29
C ALA A 145 -5.76 15.57 21.38
N ASP A 146 -4.85 16.41 21.86
CA ASP A 146 -4.32 17.57 21.13
C ASP A 146 -3.48 17.14 19.91
N PHE A 147 -2.69 16.08 20.04
CA PHE A 147 -1.94 15.51 18.92
C PHE A 147 -2.88 14.94 17.86
N GLN A 148 -3.92 14.23 18.29
CA GLN A 148 -4.94 13.66 17.39
C GLN A 148 -5.73 14.74 16.64
N GLU A 149 -5.94 15.92 17.25
CA GLU A 149 -6.56 17.04 16.55
C GLU A 149 -5.64 17.59 15.45
N LYS A 150 -4.35 17.77 15.72
CA LYS A 150 -3.37 18.28 14.74
C LYS A 150 -3.19 17.31 13.56
N LEU A 151 -3.21 15.99 13.82
CA LEU A 151 -3.13 14.95 12.79
C LEU A 151 -4.21 15.04 11.72
N ARG A 152 -5.34 15.73 11.96
CA ARG A 152 -6.37 15.95 10.93
C ARG A 152 -5.85 16.73 9.73
N SER A 153 -4.81 17.53 9.93
CA SER A 153 -4.12 18.27 8.87
C SER A 153 -2.85 17.56 8.38
N ALA A 154 -2.55 16.36 8.86
CA ALA A 154 -1.34 15.64 8.47
C ALA A 154 -1.41 15.20 7.00
N ILE A 155 -0.31 15.42 6.28
CA ILE A 155 -0.12 14.98 4.90
C ILE A 155 0.69 13.68 4.82
N GLN A 156 1.56 13.43 5.80
CA GLN A 156 2.32 12.19 5.96
C GLN A 156 2.51 11.90 7.46
N VAL A 157 2.45 10.63 7.84
CA VAL A 157 2.75 10.14 9.19
C VAL A 157 3.76 9.00 9.07
N GLN A 158 4.74 8.96 9.97
CA GLN A 158 5.74 7.91 10.12
C GLN A 158 5.81 7.50 11.58
N GLU A 159 5.99 6.21 11.87
CA GLU A 159 6.05 5.72 13.25
C GLU A 159 7.37 4.97 13.46
N ALA A 160 7.84 5.03 14.68
CA ALA A 160 8.91 4.22 15.24
C ALA A 160 8.28 3.23 16.23
N ASP A 161 9.08 2.40 16.92
CA ASP A 161 8.55 1.35 17.80
C ASP A 161 7.72 1.92 18.98
N VAL A 162 8.10 3.11 19.45
CA VAL A 162 7.49 3.80 20.61
C VAL A 162 7.32 5.30 20.42
N ALA A 163 7.39 5.78 19.17
CA ALA A 163 7.24 7.19 18.84
C ALA A 163 6.59 7.38 17.46
N VAL A 164 6.12 8.59 17.19
CA VAL A 164 5.45 8.93 15.94
C VAL A 164 5.74 10.36 15.54
N ALA A 165 5.90 10.61 14.24
CA ALA A 165 6.10 11.92 13.66
C ALA A 165 5.16 12.13 12.46
N ALA A 166 4.66 13.35 12.30
CA ALA A 166 3.76 13.71 11.21
C ALA A 166 4.12 15.07 10.62
N ILE A 167 4.02 15.18 9.29
CA ILE A 167 4.06 16.45 8.56
C ILE A 167 2.63 16.96 8.45
N LEU A 168 2.40 18.21 8.83
CA LEU A 168 1.13 18.91 8.68
C LEU A 168 1.03 19.62 7.33
N ALA A 169 -0.18 19.98 6.92
CA ALA A 169 -0.43 20.63 5.62
C ALA A 169 0.29 21.99 5.44
N ASP A 170 0.70 22.62 6.54
CA ASP A 170 1.51 23.84 6.54
C ASP A 170 3.03 23.57 6.44
N GLY A 171 3.44 22.30 6.38
CA GLY A 171 4.84 21.87 6.31
C GLY A 171 5.56 21.79 7.66
N SER A 172 4.85 22.02 8.78
CA SER A 172 5.40 21.81 10.13
C SER A 172 5.39 20.34 10.53
N VAL A 173 6.27 19.98 11.47
CA VAL A 173 6.33 18.62 12.03
C VAL A 173 5.87 18.62 13.47
N ILE A 174 5.12 17.57 13.82
CA ILE A 174 4.79 17.22 15.19
C ILE A 174 5.29 15.81 15.48
N ALA A 175 5.77 15.59 16.70
CA ALA A 175 6.15 14.28 17.20
C ALA A 175 5.47 13.99 18.55
N ALA A 176 5.29 12.71 18.86
CA ALA A 176 4.81 12.24 20.16
C ALA A 176 5.35 10.84 20.47
N GLY A 177 5.43 10.50 21.75
CA GLY A 177 5.88 9.19 22.22
C GLY A 177 7.10 9.30 23.14
N ASP A 178 7.96 8.28 23.13
CA ASP A 178 9.19 8.27 23.91
C ASP A 178 10.19 9.32 23.38
N GLU A 179 10.62 10.24 24.27
CA GLU A 179 11.49 11.37 23.91
C GLU A 179 12.84 10.90 23.35
N GLU A 180 13.43 9.83 23.92
CA GLU A 180 14.72 9.29 23.47
C GLU A 180 14.61 8.57 22.12
N LYS A 181 13.39 8.17 21.72
CA LYS A 181 13.10 7.50 20.45
C LYS A 181 12.46 8.43 19.41
N GLY A 182 12.61 9.74 19.59
CA GLY A 182 12.18 10.76 18.64
C GLY A 182 10.73 11.23 18.80
N GLY A 183 10.10 10.89 19.93
CA GLY A 183 8.79 11.41 20.33
C GLY A 183 8.79 12.88 20.71
N ASP A 184 9.96 13.49 20.91
CA ASP A 184 10.15 14.93 21.00
C ASP A 184 11.09 15.41 19.88
N CYS A 185 10.62 16.38 19.10
CA CYS A 185 11.38 17.04 18.04
C CYS A 185 11.76 18.49 18.39
N SER A 186 11.55 18.93 19.64
CA SER A 186 11.78 20.31 20.09
C SER A 186 13.22 20.78 19.86
N GLU A 187 14.21 19.91 20.01
CA GLU A 187 15.63 20.23 19.78
C GLU A 187 15.94 20.61 18.32
N VAL A 188 15.18 20.06 17.37
CA VAL A 188 15.36 20.29 15.94
C VAL A 188 14.22 21.10 15.31
N GLN A 189 13.24 21.55 16.09
CA GLN A 189 12.02 22.21 15.61
C GLN A 189 12.31 23.46 14.77
N ASP A 190 13.32 24.24 15.15
CA ASP A 190 13.74 25.44 14.41
C ASP A 190 14.30 25.11 13.02
N GLN A 191 14.76 23.86 12.82
CA GLN A 191 15.26 23.37 11.54
C GLN A 191 14.15 22.73 10.69
N LEU A 192 13.11 22.18 11.32
CA LEU A 192 11.98 21.48 10.68
C LEU A 192 10.95 22.44 10.08
N GLN A 193 11.37 23.24 9.11
CA GLN A 193 10.52 24.19 8.40
C GLN A 193 10.36 23.78 6.93
N GLU A 194 9.11 23.79 6.43
CA GLU A 194 8.78 23.35 5.06
C GLU A 194 9.24 21.91 4.76
N VAL A 195 8.92 20.98 5.66
CA VAL A 195 9.22 19.55 5.50
C VAL A 195 8.39 18.95 4.37
N GLN A 196 9.04 18.18 3.51
CA GLN A 196 8.44 17.53 2.35
C GLN A 196 8.15 16.05 2.59
N GLU A 197 9.10 15.33 3.18
CA GLU A 197 8.99 13.88 3.41
C GLU A 197 9.62 13.48 4.76
N LEU A 198 9.04 12.48 5.40
CA LEU A 198 9.56 11.83 6.60
C LEU A 198 9.91 10.36 6.36
N TRP A 199 10.89 9.87 7.10
CA TRP A 199 11.20 8.45 7.26
C TRP A 199 11.41 8.14 8.75
N ALA A 200 11.17 6.89 9.12
CA ALA A 200 11.39 6.40 10.47
C ALA A 200 12.18 5.08 10.47
N THR A 201 13.01 4.90 11.48
CA THR A 201 13.50 3.60 11.95
C THR A 201 12.72 3.21 13.22
N GLY A 202 13.10 2.12 13.88
CA GLY A 202 12.49 1.72 15.17
C GLY A 202 12.70 2.73 16.30
N GLY A 203 13.62 3.70 16.17
CA GLY A 203 13.90 4.68 17.22
C GLY A 203 14.35 6.07 16.77
N ALA A 204 14.34 6.38 15.49
CA ALA A 204 14.77 7.68 14.97
C ALA A 204 13.94 8.09 13.75
N PHE A 205 13.95 9.38 13.44
CA PHE A 205 13.28 9.96 12.28
C PHE A 205 14.25 10.76 11.42
N ALA A 206 13.94 10.87 10.14
CA ALA A 206 14.62 11.72 9.18
C ALA A 206 13.60 12.56 8.40
N ALA A 207 13.88 13.84 8.21
CA ALA A 207 13.03 14.80 7.51
C ALA A 207 13.76 15.44 6.33
N LEU A 208 13.16 15.38 5.13
CA LEU A 208 13.60 16.14 3.97
C LEU A 208 12.95 17.52 3.95
N LEU A 209 13.79 18.54 3.98
CA LEU A 209 13.39 19.93 3.88
C LEU A 209 13.34 20.37 2.41
N ARG A 210 12.54 21.40 2.11
CA ARG A 210 12.46 22.00 0.77
C ARG A 210 13.79 22.49 0.21
N ASP A 211 14.74 22.83 1.08
CA ASP A 211 16.09 23.26 0.70
C ASP A 211 17.08 22.08 0.54
N GLU A 212 16.54 20.86 0.36
CA GLU A 212 17.27 19.62 0.11
C GLU A 212 18.19 19.15 1.25
N ARG A 213 17.95 19.67 2.46
CA ARG A 213 18.61 19.20 3.69
C ARG A 213 17.83 18.05 4.31
N ILE A 214 18.55 17.07 4.86
CA ILE A 214 17.98 16.07 5.76
C ILE A 214 18.35 16.42 7.20
N VAL A 215 17.34 16.47 8.06
CA VAL A 215 17.49 16.61 9.52
C VAL A 215 17.01 15.33 10.17
N THR A 216 17.81 14.76 11.08
CA THR A 216 17.45 13.55 11.83
C THR A 216 17.33 13.83 13.33
N TRP A 217 16.44 13.12 14.03
CA TRP A 217 16.27 13.20 15.48
C TRP A 217 15.80 11.87 16.08
N GLY A 218 15.90 11.73 17.40
CA GLY A 218 15.64 10.49 18.14
C GLY A 218 16.92 9.80 18.61
N ASP A 219 16.92 8.47 18.63
CA ASP A 219 18.02 7.67 19.18
C ASP A 219 19.24 7.67 18.25
N PRO A 220 20.43 8.10 18.73
CA PRO A 220 21.67 8.02 17.97
C PRO A 220 22.03 6.61 17.52
N GLY A 221 21.71 5.59 18.32
CA GLY A 221 21.88 4.19 17.96
C GLY A 221 20.99 3.76 16.78
N CYS A 222 19.90 4.47 16.52
CA CYS A 222 19.01 4.22 15.40
C CYS A 222 19.24 5.15 14.19
N GLY A 223 20.34 5.92 14.20
CA GLY A 223 20.75 6.79 13.11
C GLY A 223 20.34 8.25 13.26
N ALA A 224 19.91 8.69 14.45
CA ALA A 224 19.71 10.11 14.73
C ALA A 224 21.06 10.82 14.97
N THR A 225 21.46 11.67 14.04
CA THR A 225 22.71 12.42 14.13
C THR A 225 22.46 13.92 14.11
N SER A 226 23.33 14.71 14.76
CA SER A 226 23.30 16.18 14.61
C SER A 226 23.84 16.67 13.26
N GLU A 227 24.35 15.77 12.42
CA GLU A 227 24.87 16.12 11.09
C GLU A 227 23.72 16.35 10.10
N VAL A 228 23.77 17.50 9.42
CA VAL A 228 22.79 17.86 8.40
C VAL A 228 23.31 17.39 7.04
N LEU A 229 22.64 16.41 6.44
CA LEU A 229 22.98 15.90 5.12
C LEU A 229 22.37 16.78 4.03
N ARG A 230 22.98 16.78 2.84
CA ARG A 230 22.55 17.59 1.67
C ARG A 230 22.61 16.76 0.40
N ASN A 231 21.86 17.20 -0.62
CA ASN A 231 21.82 16.57 -1.94
C ASN A 231 21.42 15.09 -1.86
N VAL A 232 20.51 14.74 -0.96
CA VAL A 232 20.03 13.38 -0.79
C VAL A 232 18.95 13.12 -1.83
N LYS A 233 19.17 12.11 -2.67
CA LYS A 233 18.25 11.67 -3.73
C LYS A 233 17.25 10.62 -3.21
N GLN A 234 17.67 9.77 -2.27
CA GLN A 234 16.82 8.71 -1.73
C GLN A 234 17.21 8.39 -0.28
N VAL A 235 16.21 8.13 0.56
CA VAL A 235 16.38 7.63 1.92
C VAL A 235 15.71 6.27 2.04
N LYS A 236 16.39 5.32 2.68
CA LYS A 236 15.82 4.04 3.12
C LYS A 236 16.12 3.81 4.59
N ALA A 237 15.21 3.14 5.27
CA ALA A 237 15.31 2.86 6.69
C ALA A 237 15.14 1.35 6.93
N THR A 238 15.93 0.81 7.83
CA THR A 238 15.74 -0.52 8.45
C THR A 238 15.16 -0.31 9.86
N GLY A 239 15.01 -1.37 10.65
CA GLY A 239 14.59 -1.25 12.05
C GLY A 239 15.52 -0.40 12.93
N GLY A 240 16.78 -0.19 12.55
CA GLY A 240 17.75 0.52 13.39
C GLY A 240 18.77 1.38 12.64
N ALA A 241 18.63 1.60 11.33
CA ALA A 241 19.57 2.39 10.57
C ALA A 241 18.92 3.11 9.37
N PHE A 242 19.56 4.18 8.93
CA PHE A 242 19.25 4.87 7.69
C PHE A 242 20.36 4.65 6.65
N ALA A 243 19.96 4.58 5.39
CA ALA A 243 20.84 4.67 4.23
C ALA A 243 20.40 5.82 3.33
N PHE A 244 21.33 6.72 3.04
CA PHE A 244 21.14 7.92 2.23
C PHE A 244 21.89 7.78 0.91
N LEU A 245 21.18 7.86 -0.21
CA LEU A 245 21.77 7.97 -1.54
C LEU A 245 21.92 9.44 -1.90
N LEU A 246 23.15 9.89 -2.14
CA LEU A 246 23.44 11.25 -2.58
C LEU A 246 23.26 11.38 -4.10
N ALA A 247 23.02 12.60 -4.59
CA ALA A 247 22.86 12.90 -6.01
C ALA A 247 24.07 12.49 -6.87
N GLY A 248 25.27 12.43 -6.27
CA GLY A 248 26.49 11.93 -6.90
C GLY A 248 26.62 10.41 -6.96
N GLY A 249 25.64 9.65 -6.47
CA GLY A 249 25.66 8.18 -6.45
C GLY A 249 26.44 7.55 -5.29
N ALA A 250 26.89 8.35 -4.32
CA ALA A 250 27.51 7.90 -3.08
C ALA A 250 26.45 7.52 -2.04
N VAL A 251 26.77 6.57 -1.17
CA VAL A 251 25.89 6.11 -0.09
C VAL A 251 26.51 6.44 1.27
N ILE A 252 25.68 6.91 2.19
CA ILE A 252 25.99 7.05 3.61
C ILE A 252 25.03 6.14 4.38
N ALA A 253 25.57 5.26 5.22
CA ALA A 253 24.79 4.50 6.20
C ALA A 253 25.10 5.01 7.61
N GLN A 254 24.08 5.10 8.46
CA GLN A 254 24.25 5.46 9.86
C GLN A 254 23.20 4.79 10.75
N GLY A 255 23.57 4.51 12.00
CA GLY A 255 22.76 3.79 12.98
C GLY A 255 23.44 2.51 13.44
N ASP A 256 22.66 1.53 13.87
CA ASP A 256 23.17 0.28 14.43
C ASP A 256 23.83 -0.58 13.32
N PRO A 257 25.11 -0.96 13.47
CA PRO A 257 25.78 -1.87 12.53
C PRO A 257 25.05 -3.21 12.31
N GLU A 258 24.37 -3.77 13.32
CA GLU A 258 23.56 -5.00 13.21
C GLU A 258 22.35 -4.81 12.28
N TYR A 259 21.94 -3.56 12.04
CA TYR A 259 20.84 -3.18 11.15
C TYR A 259 21.34 -2.55 9.84
N GLY A 260 22.64 -2.65 9.54
CA GLY A 260 23.25 -2.10 8.33
C GLY A 260 23.65 -0.63 8.43
N GLY A 261 23.75 -0.07 9.64
CA GLY A 261 24.20 1.30 9.90
C GLY A 261 25.67 1.56 9.60
N ASP A 262 26.45 0.52 9.25
CA ASP A 262 27.83 0.64 8.78
C ASP A 262 27.99 -0.05 7.41
N CYS A 263 28.43 0.73 6.41
CA CYS A 263 28.72 0.24 5.06
C CYS A 263 30.23 0.29 4.71
N ALA A 264 31.12 0.56 5.67
CA ALA A 264 32.56 0.72 5.43
C ALA A 264 33.20 -0.49 4.72
N ALA A 265 32.76 -1.71 5.07
CA ALA A 265 33.25 -2.95 4.47
C ALA A 265 32.93 -3.09 2.97
N VAL A 266 31.89 -2.40 2.49
CA VAL A 266 31.45 -2.44 1.08
C VAL A 266 31.57 -1.09 0.37
N GLN A 267 32.13 -0.07 1.04
CA GLN A 267 32.17 1.31 0.55
C GLN A 267 32.90 1.44 -0.80
N ASP A 268 33.97 0.67 -1.00
CA ASP A 268 34.72 0.65 -2.25
C ASP A 268 33.88 0.13 -3.43
N ARG A 269 32.86 -0.69 -3.14
CA ARG A 269 31.91 -1.22 -4.14
C ARG A 269 30.72 -0.28 -4.35
N LEU A 270 30.36 0.58 -3.39
CA LEU A 270 29.20 1.47 -3.47
C LEU A 270 29.48 2.73 -4.33
N GLN A 271 29.75 2.52 -5.62
CA GLN A 271 30.04 3.58 -6.58
C GLN A 271 28.90 3.69 -7.62
N ASN A 272 28.47 4.91 -7.93
CA ASN A 272 27.41 5.19 -8.92
C ASN A 272 26.07 4.48 -8.62
N VAL A 273 25.68 4.43 -7.35
CA VAL A 273 24.43 3.81 -6.91
C VAL A 273 23.23 4.55 -7.52
N GLN A 274 22.28 3.79 -8.05
CA GLN A 274 21.06 4.30 -8.70
C GLN A 274 19.82 4.16 -7.82
N GLN A 275 19.73 3.06 -7.06
CA GLN A 275 18.58 2.73 -6.23
C GLN A 275 19.03 2.02 -4.94
N LEU A 276 18.34 2.31 -3.85
CA LEU A 276 18.43 1.62 -2.57
C LEU A 276 17.15 0.86 -2.23
N ALA A 277 17.29 -0.28 -1.58
CA ALA A 277 16.24 -1.01 -0.90
C ALA A 277 16.68 -1.37 0.52
N ALA A 278 15.71 -1.62 1.40
CA ALA A 278 15.93 -2.04 2.79
C ALA A 278 15.02 -3.21 3.15
N THR A 279 15.52 -4.12 3.96
CA THR A 279 14.74 -5.09 4.76
C THR A 279 14.66 -4.58 6.21
N ASP A 280 14.26 -5.41 7.17
CA ASP A 280 14.28 -5.01 8.58
C ASP A 280 15.70 -4.76 9.11
N LYS A 281 16.74 -5.37 8.52
CA LYS A 281 18.12 -5.36 9.07
C LYS A 281 19.22 -5.20 8.04
N SER A 282 18.88 -4.95 6.78
CA SER A 282 19.87 -4.97 5.69
C SER A 282 19.47 -4.02 4.59
N PHE A 283 20.46 -3.62 3.80
CA PHE A 283 20.28 -2.76 2.64
C PHE A 283 20.80 -3.44 1.38
N ALA A 284 20.24 -3.03 0.24
CA ALA A 284 20.73 -3.38 -1.09
C ALA A 284 20.85 -2.12 -1.94
N ALA A 285 21.96 -2.00 -2.66
CA ALA A 285 22.21 -0.95 -3.62
C ALA A 285 22.31 -1.54 -5.02
N VAL A 286 21.57 -0.96 -5.98
CA VAL A 286 21.71 -1.23 -7.41
C VAL A 286 22.64 -0.18 -8.01
N LEU A 287 23.69 -0.63 -8.68
CA LEU A 287 24.72 0.22 -9.27
C LEU A 287 24.41 0.51 -10.75
N SER A 288 25.05 1.52 -11.33
CA SER A 288 24.89 1.87 -12.75
C SER A 288 25.37 0.79 -13.72
N ASP A 289 26.26 -0.10 -13.28
CA ASP A 289 26.71 -1.27 -14.04
C ASP A 289 25.76 -2.47 -13.90
N ASN A 290 24.62 -2.26 -13.24
CA ASN A 290 23.60 -3.26 -12.94
C ASN A 290 24.08 -4.38 -12.01
N SER A 291 25.14 -4.18 -11.24
CA SER A 291 25.46 -5.04 -10.10
C SER A 291 24.64 -4.64 -8.86
N ILE A 292 24.53 -5.58 -7.91
CA ILE A 292 23.92 -5.35 -6.61
C ILE A 292 24.97 -5.55 -5.52
N VAL A 293 24.99 -4.61 -4.57
CA VAL A 293 25.79 -4.69 -3.36
C VAL A 293 24.86 -4.69 -2.17
N THR A 294 24.98 -5.68 -1.30
CA THR A 294 24.20 -5.80 -0.06
C THR A 294 25.11 -5.61 1.15
N TRP A 295 24.54 -5.08 2.24
CA TRP A 295 25.20 -5.02 3.54
C TRP A 295 24.17 -5.04 4.69
N GLY A 296 24.65 -5.24 5.91
CA GLY A 296 23.84 -5.51 7.10
C GLY A 296 23.78 -7.00 7.43
N SER A 297 22.77 -7.41 8.21
CA SER A 297 22.69 -8.76 8.79
C SER A 297 22.10 -9.84 7.85
N LEU A 298 22.56 -9.89 6.59
CA LEU A 298 22.24 -11.01 5.68
C LEU A 298 23.24 -12.16 5.88
N PRO A 299 22.84 -13.43 5.63
CA PRO A 299 23.76 -14.56 5.62
C PRO A 299 24.91 -14.34 4.62
N ASP A 300 26.15 -14.66 5.01
CA ASP A 300 27.36 -14.38 4.23
C ASP A 300 27.32 -14.87 2.77
N ASP A 301 26.63 -16.00 2.53
CA ASP A 301 26.46 -16.62 1.21
C ASP A 301 25.62 -15.77 0.22
N THR A 302 25.03 -14.66 0.68
CA THR A 302 24.16 -13.78 -0.12
C THR A 302 24.82 -12.45 -0.54
N ASN A 303 26.07 -12.19 -0.12
CA ASN A 303 26.82 -10.98 -0.47
C ASN A 303 27.33 -10.95 -1.94
N GLU A 304 27.16 -12.06 -2.66
CA GLU A 304 27.54 -12.26 -4.07
C GLU A 304 26.33 -12.42 -5.01
N VAL A 305 25.34 -11.51 -4.92
CA VAL A 305 24.31 -11.31 -5.96
C VAL A 305 24.84 -10.89 -7.36
N PRO A 306 26.06 -10.33 -7.58
CA PRO A 306 26.47 -9.78 -8.89
C PRO A 306 26.38 -10.73 -10.09
N ALA A 307 26.38 -12.05 -9.90
CA ALA A 307 26.41 -13.02 -10.98
C ALA A 307 25.03 -13.40 -11.55
N MET A 308 23.92 -12.95 -10.97
CA MET A 308 22.57 -13.40 -11.36
C MET A 308 21.84 -12.45 -12.31
N LEU A 309 22.23 -11.17 -12.36
CA LEU A 309 21.47 -10.14 -13.10
C LEU A 309 21.74 -10.24 -14.61
N SER A 310 20.72 -10.64 -15.36
CA SER A 310 20.74 -10.72 -16.83
C SER A 310 20.41 -9.39 -17.53
N GLN A 311 19.76 -8.46 -16.83
CA GLN A 311 19.13 -7.24 -17.35
C GLN A 311 18.99 -6.17 -16.26
N GLN A 312 18.82 -4.91 -16.67
CA GLN A 312 18.67 -3.76 -15.76
C GLN A 312 17.53 -3.96 -14.74
N VAL A 313 17.78 -3.64 -13.47
CA VAL A 313 16.73 -3.63 -12.44
C VAL A 313 15.75 -2.48 -12.69
N LYS A 314 14.48 -2.83 -12.90
CA LYS A 314 13.34 -1.90 -13.03
C LYS A 314 12.90 -1.40 -11.66
N SER A 315 12.73 -2.32 -10.70
CA SER A 315 12.34 -2.00 -9.32
C SER A 315 12.81 -3.09 -8.34
N MET A 316 12.83 -2.74 -7.05
CA MET A 316 13.10 -3.69 -5.96
C MET A 316 11.92 -3.75 -5.01
N CYS A 317 11.71 -4.93 -4.44
CA CYS A 317 10.81 -5.19 -3.33
C CYS A 317 11.56 -5.93 -2.23
N SER A 318 11.15 -5.75 -0.98
CA SER A 318 11.78 -6.37 0.19
C SER A 318 10.73 -7.01 1.08
N THR A 319 11.13 -8.07 1.77
CA THR A 319 10.45 -8.61 2.95
C THR A 319 11.26 -8.26 4.21
N GLY A 320 10.91 -8.78 5.38
CA GLY A 320 11.68 -8.55 6.61
C GLY A 320 13.12 -9.05 6.54
N GLY A 321 13.44 -9.99 5.64
CA GLY A 321 14.79 -10.57 5.53
C GLY A 321 15.25 -10.99 4.14
N ALA A 322 14.53 -10.64 3.07
CA ALA A 322 14.90 -10.96 1.70
C ALA A 322 14.57 -9.81 0.74
N PHE A 323 15.19 -9.86 -0.43
CA PHE A 323 14.98 -8.91 -1.52
C PHE A 323 14.53 -9.64 -2.78
N ALA A 324 13.78 -8.92 -3.62
CA ALA A 324 13.44 -9.34 -4.96
C ALA A 324 13.65 -8.16 -5.93
N ALA A 325 14.44 -8.37 -6.98
CA ALA A 325 14.64 -7.41 -8.06
C ALA A 325 13.79 -7.80 -9.27
N LEU A 326 12.91 -6.89 -9.70
CA LEU A 326 12.21 -6.98 -10.98
C LEU A 326 13.09 -6.37 -12.05
N GLN A 327 13.40 -7.16 -13.08
CA GLN A 327 14.22 -6.75 -14.20
C GLN A 327 13.38 -6.18 -15.34
N MET A 328 14.00 -5.42 -16.25
CA MET A 328 13.32 -4.80 -17.40
C MET A 328 12.70 -5.79 -18.39
N ASP A 329 13.16 -7.04 -18.40
CA ASP A 329 12.57 -8.14 -19.20
C ASP A 329 11.40 -8.84 -18.50
N GLY A 330 11.01 -8.38 -17.30
CA GLY A 330 9.94 -8.97 -16.50
C GLY A 330 10.34 -10.25 -15.77
N SER A 331 11.63 -10.56 -15.64
CA SER A 331 12.11 -11.63 -14.77
C SER A 331 12.38 -11.13 -13.34
N ILE A 332 12.35 -12.04 -12.37
CA ILE A 332 12.62 -11.76 -10.95
C ILE A 332 13.84 -12.55 -10.49
N ILE A 333 14.69 -11.89 -9.72
CA ILE A 333 15.74 -12.53 -8.92
C ILE A 333 15.47 -12.24 -7.45
N ALA A 334 15.38 -13.27 -6.64
CA ALA A 334 15.25 -13.17 -5.19
C ALA A 334 16.55 -13.62 -4.51
N TRP A 335 16.89 -12.97 -3.39
CA TRP A 335 18.04 -13.33 -2.56
C TRP A 335 17.83 -12.91 -1.10
N GLY A 336 18.70 -13.37 -0.21
CA GLY A 336 18.59 -13.14 1.24
C GLY A 336 18.08 -14.38 1.96
N SER A 337 17.38 -14.19 3.08
CA SER A 337 16.91 -15.29 3.92
C SER A 337 15.91 -16.20 3.18
N PRO A 338 16.18 -17.51 3.02
CA PRO A 338 15.23 -18.44 2.40
C PRO A 338 13.88 -18.50 3.14
N LYS A 339 13.91 -18.33 4.48
CA LYS A 339 12.70 -18.29 5.32
C LYS A 339 11.83 -17.05 5.07
N CYS A 340 12.36 -16.03 4.41
CA CYS A 340 11.65 -14.80 4.10
C CYS A 340 11.42 -14.62 2.59
N GLY A 341 11.58 -15.69 1.79
CA GLY A 341 11.40 -15.64 0.34
C GLY A 341 12.66 -15.34 -0.47
N GLY A 342 13.85 -15.41 0.14
CA GLY A 342 15.13 -15.24 -0.56
C GLY A 342 15.49 -16.39 -1.52
N ASP A 343 14.72 -17.49 -1.53
CA ASP A 343 14.86 -18.60 -2.47
C ASP A 343 13.58 -18.73 -3.31
N SER A 344 13.68 -18.37 -4.60
CA SER A 344 12.60 -18.49 -5.61
C SER A 344 12.78 -19.69 -6.54
N SER A 345 13.74 -20.59 -6.29
CA SER A 345 14.11 -21.67 -7.22
C SER A 345 12.93 -22.57 -7.64
N ASN A 346 12.01 -22.84 -6.70
CA ASN A 346 10.81 -23.66 -6.94
C ASN A 346 9.80 -23.04 -7.92
N VAL A 347 9.84 -21.73 -8.12
CA VAL A 347 8.90 -20.98 -8.98
C VAL A 347 9.60 -20.20 -10.08
N GLN A 348 10.92 -20.32 -10.22
CA GLN A 348 11.73 -19.49 -11.12
C GLN A 348 11.28 -19.52 -12.59
N GLU A 349 10.77 -20.67 -13.06
CA GLU A 349 10.25 -20.78 -14.43
C GLU A 349 8.95 -20.00 -14.66
N GLN A 350 8.20 -19.73 -13.59
CA GLN A 350 6.93 -18.98 -13.62
C GLN A 350 7.15 -17.47 -13.47
N LEU A 351 8.28 -17.05 -12.91
CA LEU A 351 8.64 -15.64 -12.68
C LEU A 351 9.15 -14.96 -13.97
N ARG A 352 8.29 -14.94 -14.99
CA ARG A 352 8.53 -14.32 -16.30
C ARG A 352 7.34 -13.44 -16.67
N ASN A 353 7.61 -12.31 -17.33
CA ASN A 353 6.60 -11.30 -17.64
C ASN A 353 5.89 -10.79 -16.38
N VAL A 354 6.66 -10.54 -15.33
CA VAL A 354 6.18 -9.94 -14.09
C VAL A 354 6.01 -8.44 -14.30
N GLU A 355 4.85 -7.92 -13.90
CA GLU A 355 4.51 -6.49 -13.97
C GLU A 355 4.78 -5.79 -12.63
N GLU A 356 4.34 -6.41 -11.53
CA GLU A 356 4.44 -5.90 -10.16
C GLU A 356 4.90 -7.04 -9.22
N VAL A 357 5.66 -6.66 -8.19
CA VAL A 357 6.05 -7.54 -7.09
C VAL A 357 5.73 -6.84 -5.77
N CYS A 358 5.13 -7.57 -4.83
CA CYS A 358 4.84 -7.12 -3.47
C CYS A 358 5.36 -8.15 -2.47
N GLY A 359 5.64 -7.70 -1.24
CA GLY A 359 6.18 -8.53 -0.16
C GLY A 359 5.39 -8.35 1.13
N THR A 360 5.20 -9.46 1.85
CA THR A 360 4.85 -9.48 3.27
C THR A 360 6.14 -9.50 4.10
N ASP A 361 6.08 -9.73 5.41
CA ASP A 361 7.27 -9.91 6.24
C ASP A 361 8.14 -11.10 5.77
N ARG A 362 7.54 -12.14 5.15
CA ARG A 362 8.24 -13.40 4.84
C ARG A 362 7.92 -14.07 3.52
N ALA A 363 7.08 -13.46 2.70
CA ALA A 363 6.69 -14.00 1.41
C ALA A 363 6.60 -12.90 0.35
N PHE A 364 6.66 -13.31 -0.91
CA PHE A 364 6.44 -12.44 -2.06
C PHE A 364 5.27 -12.94 -2.88
N ALA A 365 4.61 -12.01 -3.55
CA ALA A 365 3.61 -12.25 -4.58
C ALA A 365 3.92 -11.38 -5.80
N THR A 366 3.72 -11.94 -6.98
CA THR A 366 3.95 -11.25 -8.26
C THR A 366 2.69 -11.24 -9.09
N LEU A 367 2.39 -10.11 -9.71
CA LEU A 367 1.36 -9.99 -10.74
C LEU A 367 2.03 -10.11 -12.10
N LEU A 368 1.63 -11.12 -12.87
CA LEU A 368 2.09 -11.33 -14.24
C LEU A 368 1.28 -10.47 -15.22
N THR A 369 1.85 -10.16 -16.39
CA THR A 369 1.18 -9.38 -17.44
C THR A 369 -0.09 -10.03 -17.99
N ASP A 370 -0.31 -11.32 -17.73
CA ASP A 370 -1.52 -12.04 -18.11
C ASP A 370 -2.61 -12.02 -17.02
N GLY A 371 -2.37 -11.31 -15.92
CA GLY A 371 -3.28 -11.17 -14.78
C GLY A 371 -3.26 -12.35 -13.80
N ARG A 372 -2.30 -13.27 -13.90
CA ARG A 372 -2.10 -14.34 -12.90
C ARG A 372 -1.17 -13.89 -11.79
N VAL A 373 -1.30 -14.56 -10.63
CA VAL A 373 -0.41 -14.35 -9.48
C VAL A 373 0.44 -15.58 -9.19
N VAL A 374 1.72 -15.35 -8.92
CA VAL A 374 2.68 -16.37 -8.46
C VAL A 374 3.26 -15.93 -7.11
N THR A 375 3.28 -16.83 -6.13
CA THR A 375 3.78 -16.57 -4.77
C THR A 375 4.94 -17.48 -4.41
N TRP A 376 5.80 -17.03 -3.49
CA TRP A 376 6.84 -17.85 -2.86
C TRP A 376 7.24 -17.30 -1.50
N GLY A 377 8.02 -18.08 -0.74
CA GLY A 377 8.42 -17.75 0.63
C GLY A 377 7.64 -18.54 1.68
N ASP A 378 7.50 -18.00 2.89
CA ASP A 378 6.85 -18.69 4.00
C ASP A 378 5.34 -18.91 3.72
N PRO A 379 4.85 -20.17 3.70
CA PRO A 379 3.45 -20.48 3.43
C PRO A 379 2.45 -19.76 4.34
N GLU A 380 2.78 -19.65 5.64
CA GLU A 380 1.89 -19.04 6.64
C GLU A 380 1.75 -17.53 6.46
N TRP A 381 2.70 -16.91 5.74
CA TRP A 381 2.73 -15.47 5.46
C TRP A 381 2.31 -15.14 4.02
N GLY A 382 1.65 -16.08 3.34
CA GLY A 382 1.10 -15.91 2.00
C GLY A 382 1.99 -16.44 0.87
N GLY A 383 3.08 -17.14 1.18
CA GLY A 383 3.95 -17.78 0.18
C GLY A 383 3.30 -18.95 -0.55
N ASP A 384 2.20 -19.51 -0.01
CA ASP A 384 1.40 -20.58 -0.61
C ASP A 384 -0.02 -20.09 -0.96
N SER A 385 -0.27 -19.82 -2.24
CA SER A 385 -1.57 -19.42 -2.78
C SER A 385 -2.40 -20.58 -3.35
N ARG A 386 -1.97 -21.85 -3.21
CA ARG A 386 -2.61 -22.99 -3.92
C ARG A 386 -4.11 -23.12 -3.69
N HIS A 387 -4.58 -22.78 -2.49
CA HIS A 387 -5.99 -22.84 -2.11
C HIS A 387 -6.87 -21.79 -2.82
N VAL A 388 -6.27 -20.71 -3.31
CA VAL A 388 -6.95 -19.60 -4.00
C VAL A 388 -6.48 -19.44 -5.45
N GLN A 389 -5.59 -20.31 -5.94
CA GLN A 389 -4.92 -20.16 -7.23
C GLN A 389 -5.89 -20.08 -8.43
N GLU A 390 -7.02 -20.79 -8.36
CA GLU A 390 -8.06 -20.76 -9.40
C GLU A 390 -8.78 -19.41 -9.48
N GLN A 391 -8.79 -18.64 -8.38
CA GLN A 391 -9.39 -17.31 -8.29
C GLN A 391 -8.39 -16.20 -8.67
N LEU A 392 -7.09 -16.49 -8.63
CA LEU A 392 -6.00 -15.55 -8.96
C LEU A 392 -5.76 -15.44 -10.47
N VAL A 393 -6.83 -15.14 -11.20
CA VAL A 393 -6.85 -14.93 -12.65
C VAL A 393 -7.46 -13.56 -12.94
N HIS A 394 -6.99 -12.89 -14.00
CA HIS A 394 -7.43 -11.54 -14.35
C HIS A 394 -7.30 -10.52 -13.20
N VAL A 395 -6.31 -10.70 -12.33
CA VAL A 395 -5.98 -9.77 -11.25
C VAL A 395 -5.56 -8.42 -11.84
N GLN A 396 -6.14 -7.34 -11.31
CA GLN A 396 -5.82 -5.96 -11.71
C GLN A 396 -5.07 -5.20 -10.62
N GLN A 397 -5.27 -5.56 -9.35
CA GLN A 397 -4.58 -4.93 -8.22
C GLN A 397 -4.11 -6.00 -7.27
N LEU A 398 -2.83 -5.92 -6.87
CA LEU A 398 -2.21 -6.75 -5.86
C LEU A 398 -1.67 -5.84 -4.75
N LYS A 399 -1.97 -6.16 -3.49
CA LYS A 399 -1.46 -5.44 -2.32
C LYS A 399 -1.04 -6.42 -1.24
N ALA A 400 -0.12 -5.97 -0.38
CA ALA A 400 0.40 -6.73 0.75
C ALA A 400 0.29 -5.92 2.04
N THR A 401 -0.08 -6.58 3.13
CA THR A 401 0.17 -6.13 4.51
C THR A 401 1.44 -6.83 5.02
N LEU A 402 1.79 -6.71 6.29
CA LEU A 402 2.89 -7.50 6.86
C LEU A 402 2.66 -9.00 6.77
N GLY A 403 1.42 -9.48 6.77
CA GLY A 403 1.12 -10.90 6.97
C GLY A 403 0.25 -11.55 5.91
N ALA A 404 -0.30 -10.77 4.98
CA ALA A 404 -1.26 -11.26 4.01
C ALA A 404 -1.15 -10.50 2.69
N PHE A 405 -1.74 -11.09 1.67
CA PHE A 405 -1.93 -10.47 0.37
C PHE A 405 -3.43 -10.36 0.07
N ALA A 406 -3.77 -9.37 -0.75
CA ALA A 406 -5.09 -9.22 -1.32
C ALA A 406 -4.97 -8.91 -2.82
N ALA A 407 -5.86 -9.52 -3.60
CA ALA A 407 -5.99 -9.32 -5.03
C ALA A 407 -7.42 -8.90 -5.38
N LEU A 408 -7.55 -7.89 -6.24
CA LEU A 408 -8.80 -7.50 -6.86
C LEU A 408 -8.76 -7.88 -8.35
N THR A 409 -9.72 -8.67 -8.78
CA THR A 409 -9.81 -9.17 -10.16
C THR A 409 -10.69 -8.26 -11.03
N ALA A 410 -10.53 -8.38 -12.35
CA ALA A 410 -11.28 -7.61 -13.35
C ALA A 410 -12.80 -7.89 -13.32
N ASP A 411 -13.20 -9.09 -12.90
CA ASP A 411 -14.58 -9.51 -12.70
C ASP A 411 -15.16 -9.10 -11.33
N GLY A 412 -14.34 -8.44 -10.50
CA GLY A 412 -14.76 -7.83 -9.24
C GLY A 412 -14.71 -8.76 -8.03
N ALA A 413 -14.02 -9.89 -8.12
CA ALA A 413 -13.73 -10.74 -6.97
C ALA A 413 -12.60 -10.12 -6.12
N LEU A 414 -12.79 -10.14 -4.81
CA LEU A 414 -11.75 -9.83 -3.83
C LEU A 414 -11.25 -11.15 -3.24
N VAL A 415 -9.96 -11.42 -3.42
CA VAL A 415 -9.31 -12.65 -2.94
C VAL A 415 -8.23 -12.25 -1.95
N ALA A 416 -8.25 -12.81 -0.74
CA ALA A 416 -7.22 -12.60 0.26
C ALA A 416 -6.63 -13.94 0.73
N TRP A 417 -5.34 -13.94 1.08
CA TRP A 417 -4.65 -15.12 1.61
C TRP A 417 -3.46 -14.73 2.49
N GLY A 418 -2.93 -15.70 3.24
CA GLY A 418 -1.92 -15.50 4.28
C GLY A 418 -2.56 -15.45 5.67
N LYS A 419 -1.98 -14.69 6.59
CA LYS A 419 -2.45 -14.67 7.99
C LYS A 419 -3.80 -13.97 8.12
N PRO A 420 -4.84 -14.63 8.70
CA PRO A 420 -6.15 -14.02 8.89
C PRO A 420 -6.09 -12.69 9.68
N HIS A 421 -5.23 -12.63 10.71
CA HIS A 421 -5.07 -11.44 11.56
C HIS A 421 -4.48 -10.21 10.84
N TYR A 422 -3.91 -10.40 9.65
CA TYR A 422 -3.33 -9.36 8.80
C TYR A 422 -4.17 -9.10 7.54
N GLY A 423 -5.41 -9.62 7.51
CA GLY A 423 -6.32 -9.45 6.37
C GLY A 423 -6.25 -10.59 5.35
N GLY A 424 -5.66 -11.73 5.69
CA GLY A 424 -5.65 -12.93 4.84
C GLY A 424 -6.99 -13.66 4.73
N ASP A 425 -8.05 -13.10 5.33
CA ASP A 425 -9.43 -13.54 5.21
C ASP A 425 -10.32 -12.30 4.96
N CYS A 426 -11.04 -12.31 3.83
CA CYS A 426 -11.95 -11.25 3.41
C CYS A 426 -13.43 -11.71 3.37
N THR A 427 -13.75 -12.88 3.92
CA THR A 427 -15.13 -13.44 3.91
C THR A 427 -16.15 -12.49 4.56
N ALA A 428 -15.73 -11.74 5.58
CA ALA A 428 -16.59 -10.79 6.29
C ALA A 428 -17.08 -9.61 5.44
N ILE A 429 -16.45 -9.34 4.29
CA ILE A 429 -16.80 -8.22 3.40
C ILE A 429 -17.14 -8.69 1.97
N GLU A 430 -17.11 -10.00 1.70
CA GLU A 430 -17.31 -10.55 0.36
C GLU A 430 -18.69 -10.17 -0.22
N ASP A 431 -19.74 -10.26 0.59
CA ASP A 431 -21.10 -9.88 0.19
C ASP A 431 -21.24 -8.38 -0.09
N GLU A 432 -20.48 -7.54 0.61
CA GLU A 432 -20.48 -6.09 0.37
C GLU A 432 -19.71 -5.73 -0.90
N VAL A 433 -18.61 -6.42 -1.19
CA VAL A 433 -17.88 -6.25 -2.44
C VAL A 433 -18.74 -6.62 -3.65
N LYS A 434 -19.57 -7.67 -3.56
CA LYS A 434 -20.51 -8.06 -4.63
C LYS A 434 -21.60 -7.02 -4.91
N LYS A 435 -21.90 -6.14 -3.95
CA LYS A 435 -22.87 -5.04 -4.11
C LYS A 435 -22.25 -3.81 -4.77
N LEU A 436 -20.92 -3.74 -4.88
CA LEU A 436 -20.20 -2.65 -5.57
C LEU A 436 -20.38 -2.75 -7.07
#